data_AF-A0A7C3TGA9-F1
#
_entry.id   AF-A0A7C3TGA9-F1
#
_cell.length_a   1.000
_cell.length_b   1.000
_cell.length_c   1.000
_cell.angle_alpha   90.00
_cell.angle_beta   90.00
_cell.angle_gamma   90.00
#
_symmetry.space_group_name_H-M   'P 1'
#
loop_
_entity.id
_entity.type
_entity.pdbx_description
1 polymer ?
#
loop_
_entity_poly.entity_id
_entity_poly.type
_entity_poly.pdbx_seq_one_letter_code
_entity_poly.pdbx_strand_id
1 'polypeptide(L)'
;MERIGMEKEMIELCKKMGHQIGFDAAETQQASILYDLRRVKRFDAFLRALERLKHRIPSLSTEEEFFYRINSKNWREYKSLISIFAKDQEFKVTYARGKG
;
A
#
# COMPACT_ATOMS: atom_id res chain seq x y z
N MET A 1 -15.61 -2.38 24.80
CA MET A 1 -15.02 -3.26 23.76
C MET A 1 -14.93 -2.44 22.49
N GLU A 2 -13.74 -1.93 22.17
CA GLU A 2 -13.51 -1.11 20.96
C GLU A 2 -13.58 -1.97 19.70
N ARG A 3 -14.20 -1.42 18.66
CA ARG A 3 -14.61 -2.07 17.42
C ARG A 3 -13.44 -2.69 16.66
N ILE A 4 -13.38 -4.02 16.64
CA ILE A 4 -12.78 -4.75 15.51
C ILE A 4 -13.82 -4.70 14.40
N GLY A 5 -13.76 -3.64 13.59
CA GLY A 5 -14.70 -3.45 12.49
C GLY A 5 -14.08 -2.55 11.45
N MET A 6 -12.93 -2.95 10.89
CA MET A 6 -12.46 -2.30 9.67
C MET A 6 -13.53 -2.50 8.60
N GLU A 7 -14.06 -1.39 8.10
CA GLU A 7 -15.07 -1.42 7.04
C GLU A 7 -14.48 -2.11 5.81
N LYS A 8 -15.21 -3.08 5.28
CA LYS A 8 -14.79 -3.91 4.14
C LYS A 8 -14.25 -3.09 2.97
N GLU A 9 -14.82 -1.92 2.75
CA GLU A 9 -14.38 -0.94 1.74
C GLU A 9 -12.95 -0.47 1.95
N MET A 10 -12.54 -0.15 3.19
CA MET A 10 -11.17 0.27 3.49
C MET A 10 -10.15 -0.84 3.26
N ILE A 11 -10.53 -2.09 3.52
CA ILE A 11 -9.68 -3.24 3.24
C ILE A 11 -9.47 -3.38 1.72
N GLU A 12 -10.54 -3.26 0.93
CA GLU A 12 -10.44 -3.31 -0.54
C GLU A 12 -9.63 -2.15 -1.11
N LEU A 13 -9.75 -0.93 -0.56
CA LEU A 13 -8.90 0.21 -0.93
C LEU A 13 -7.42 -0.09 -0.63
N CYS A 14 -7.11 -0.57 0.57
CA CYS A 14 -5.75 -0.95 0.95
C CYS A 14 -5.19 -2.04 0.03
N LYS A 15 -6.02 -3.02 -0.35
CA LYS A 15 -5.66 -4.11 -1.26
C LYS A 15 -5.39 -3.61 -2.67
N LYS A 16 -6.25 -2.75 -3.21
CA LYS A 16 -6.08 -2.14 -4.54
C LYS A 16 -4.78 -1.33 -4.62
N MET A 17 -4.54 -0.45 -3.64
CA MET A 17 -3.30 0.30 -3.52
C MET A 17 -2.09 -0.63 -3.40
N GLY A 18 -2.17 -1.62 -2.50
CA GLY A 18 -1.10 -2.58 -2.28
C GLY A 18 -0.75 -3.33 -3.56
N HIS A 19 -1.74 -3.87 -4.27
CA HIS A 19 -1.51 -4.58 -5.54
C HIS A 19 -0.82 -3.71 -6.59
N GLN A 20 -1.23 -2.46 -6.75
CA GLN A 20 -0.60 -1.56 -7.72
C GLN A 20 0.86 -1.27 -7.35
N ILE A 21 1.15 -1.05 -6.07
CA ILE A 21 2.52 -0.85 -5.57
C ILE A 21 3.36 -2.11 -5.76
N GLY A 22 2.82 -3.28 -5.42
CA GLY A 22 3.53 -4.56 -5.56
C GLY A 22 3.82 -4.93 -7.01
N PHE A 23 2.85 -4.68 -7.89
CA PHE A 23 3.03 -4.85 -9.33
C PHE A 23 4.12 -3.92 -9.87
N ASP A 24 4.07 -2.61 -9.57
CA ASP A 24 5.12 -1.67 -9.99
C ASP A 24 6.51 -2.08 -9.48
N ALA A 25 6.60 -2.47 -8.21
CA ALA A 25 7.86 -2.91 -7.61
C ALA A 25 8.45 -4.13 -8.32
N ALA A 26 7.62 -5.11 -8.69
CA ALA A 26 8.05 -6.27 -9.46
C ALA A 26 8.43 -5.89 -10.90
N GLU A 27 7.57 -5.12 -11.58
CA GLU A 27 7.77 -4.72 -12.97
C GLU A 27 9.07 -3.95 -13.17
N THR A 28 9.33 -2.98 -12.29
CA THR A 28 10.51 -2.11 -12.31
C THR A 28 11.74 -2.73 -11.63
N GLN A 29 11.61 -3.91 -11.02
CA GLN A 29 12.64 -4.57 -10.20
C GLN A 29 13.14 -3.70 -9.02
N GLN A 30 12.30 -2.81 -8.50
CA GLN A 30 12.64 -1.89 -7.41
C GLN A 30 11.91 -2.26 -6.11
N ALA A 31 12.26 -3.40 -5.53
CA ALA A 31 11.66 -3.88 -4.28
C ALA A 31 11.95 -2.96 -3.07
N SER A 32 12.92 -2.04 -3.16
CA SER A 32 13.24 -1.05 -2.13
C SER A 32 12.01 -0.24 -1.69
N ILE A 33 11.11 0.07 -2.61
CA ILE A 33 9.90 0.85 -2.36
C ILE A 33 8.95 0.20 -1.34
N LEU A 34 8.92 -1.13 -1.29
CA LEU A 34 8.12 -1.89 -0.34
C LEU A 34 8.68 -1.75 1.09
N TYR A 35 10.00 -1.72 1.21
CA TYR A 35 10.68 -1.55 2.49
C TYR A 35 10.54 -0.11 3.01
N ASP A 36 10.59 0.87 2.11
CA ASP A 36 10.42 2.28 2.46
C ASP A 36 9.04 2.54 3.05
N LEU A 37 7.98 2.02 2.42
CA LEU A 37 6.62 2.11 2.94
C LEU A 37 6.49 1.43 4.32
N ARG A 38 7.06 0.22 4.48
CA ARG A 38 7.01 -0.52 5.74
C ARG A 38 7.69 0.24 6.89
N ARG A 39 8.82 0.90 6.61
CA ARG A 39 9.67 1.57 7.61
C ARG A 39 9.13 2.89 8.12
N VAL A 40 8.10 3.47 7.50
CA VAL A 40 7.49 4.72 7.95
C VAL A 40 6.98 4.60 9.39
N LYS A 41 7.44 5.50 10.28
CA LYS A 41 7.09 5.50 11.72
C LYS A 41 6.16 6.63 12.15
N ARG A 42 5.92 7.61 11.28
CA ARG A 42 5.10 8.80 11.56
C ARG A 42 4.02 8.99 10.50
N PHE A 43 2.89 9.59 10.88
CA PHE A 43 1.74 9.78 9.99
C PHE A 43 2.04 10.76 8.84
N ASP A 44 2.69 11.88 9.12
CA ASP A 44 3.16 12.83 8.10
C ASP A 44 4.10 12.19 7.08
N ALA A 45 5.04 11.35 7.56
CA ALA A 45 5.92 10.59 6.70
C ALA A 45 5.18 9.54 5.85
N PHE A 46 4.05 9.02 6.35
CA PHE A 46 3.18 8.10 5.59
C PHE A 46 2.48 8.82 4.45
N LEU A 47 1.89 9.99 4.71
CA LEU A 47 1.25 10.81 3.68
C LEU A 47 2.26 11.20 2.59
N ARG A 48 3.48 11.63 2.96
CA ARG A 48 4.55 11.93 2.00
C ARG A 48 5.00 10.69 1.21
N ALA A 49 4.95 9.50 1.81
CA ALA A 49 5.25 8.27 1.09
C ALA A 49 4.17 7.96 0.05
N LEU A 50 2.89 8.14 0.39
CA LEU A 50 1.78 7.99 -0.54
C LEU A 50 1.83 9.00 -1.69
N GLU A 51 2.17 10.26 -1.42
CA GLU A 51 2.38 11.29 -2.44
C GLU A 51 3.47 10.88 -3.44
N ARG A 52 4.65 10.47 -2.93
CA ARG A 52 5.75 9.98 -3.79
C ARG A 52 5.34 8.77 -4.62
N LEU A 53 4.61 7.83 -4.02
CA LEU A 53 4.08 6.66 -4.71
C LEU A 53 3.12 7.05 -5.82
N LYS A 54 2.24 8.04 -5.60
CA LYS A 54 1.30 8.52 -6.61
C LYS A 54 2.02 9.19 -7.79
N HIS A 55 3.08 9.97 -7.55
CA HIS A 55 3.89 10.56 -8.62
C HIS A 55 4.62 9.49 -9.43
N ARG A 56 5.08 8.43 -8.77
CA ARG A 56 5.78 7.32 -9.42
C ARG A 56 4.85 6.39 -10.19
N ILE A 57 3.67 6.11 -9.63
CA ILE A 57 2.68 5.15 -10.13
C ILE A 57 1.42 5.96 -10.49
N PRO A 58 1.30 6.51 -11.72
CA PRO A 58 0.18 7.35 -12.08
C PRO A 58 -1.18 6.66 -11.90
N SER A 59 -1.22 5.34 -12.08
CA SER A 59 -2.42 4.51 -11.90
C SER A 59 -2.78 4.24 -10.44
N LEU A 60 -1.95 4.62 -9.46
CA LEU A 60 -2.20 4.36 -8.05
C LEU A 60 -3.53 4.97 -7.64
N SER A 61 -4.42 4.14 -7.10
CA SER A 61 -5.73 4.54 -6.63
C SER A 61 -5.60 5.29 -5.31
N THR A 62 -5.54 6.61 -5.39
CA THR A 62 -5.59 7.53 -4.25
C THR A 62 -7.01 8.10 -4.19
N GLU A 63 -7.97 7.24 -3.87
CA GLU A 63 -9.38 7.61 -3.79
C GLU A 63 -9.60 8.56 -2.61
N GLU A 64 -10.37 9.62 -2.80
CA GLU A 64 -10.62 10.64 -1.76
C GLU A 64 -11.14 10.00 -0.46
N GLU A 65 -11.97 8.97 -0.58
CA GLU A 65 -12.50 8.19 0.54
C GLU A 65 -11.41 7.65 1.48
N PHE A 66 -10.27 7.22 0.92
CA PHE A 66 -9.14 6.76 1.72
C PHE A 66 -8.60 7.89 2.62
N PHE A 67 -8.52 9.11 2.09
CA PHE A 67 -8.04 10.27 2.83
C PHE A 67 -9.05 10.81 3.84
N TYR A 68 -10.36 10.63 3.60
CA TYR A 68 -11.39 10.96 4.59
C TYR A 68 -11.35 10.02 5.80
N ARG A 69 -11.05 8.73 5.58
CA ARG A 69 -11.06 7.72 6.65
C ARG A 69 -9.73 7.58 7.38
N ILE A 70 -8.61 7.90 6.75
CA ILE A 70 -7.30 7.81 7.39
C ILE A 70 -7.04 8.99 8.33
N ASN A 71 -6.54 8.68 9.53
CA ASN A 71 -6.20 9.66 10.54
C ASN A 71 -5.04 9.18 11.43
N SER A 72 -4.65 10.02 12.40
CA SER A 72 -3.54 9.76 13.31
C SER A 72 -3.71 8.52 14.20
N LYS A 73 -4.92 7.98 14.33
CA LYS A 73 -5.24 6.80 15.16
C LYS A 73 -5.14 5.49 14.38
N ASN A 74 -5.58 5.45 13.11
CA ASN A 74 -5.71 4.21 12.33
C ASN A 74 -4.66 4.01 11.22
N TRP A 75 -3.88 5.04 10.87
CA TRP A 75 -2.97 4.99 9.71
C TRP A 75 -1.96 3.83 9.74
N ARG A 76 -1.54 3.37 10.93
CA ARG A 76 -0.59 2.25 11.07
C ARG A 76 -1.18 0.93 10.60
N GLU A 77 -2.48 0.72 10.84
CA GLU A 77 -3.20 -0.48 10.41
C GLU A 77 -3.32 -0.49 8.89
N TYR A 78 -3.78 0.63 8.30
CA TYR A 78 -3.89 0.77 6.84
C TYR A 78 -2.53 0.67 6.15
N LYS A 79 -1.48 1.29 6.69
CA LYS A 79 -0.11 1.11 6.19
C LYS A 79 0.29 -0.37 6.19
N SER A 80 -0.01 -1.08 7.27
CA SER A 80 0.35 -2.49 7.40
C SER A 80 -0.38 -3.35 6.37
N LEU A 81 -1.69 -3.12 6.16
CA LEU A 81 -2.47 -3.79 5.12
C LEU A 81 -1.92 -3.51 3.72
N ILE A 82 -1.70 -2.24 3.37
CA ILE A 82 -1.11 -1.87 2.07
C ILE A 82 0.23 -2.57 1.88
N SER A 83 1.08 -2.61 2.91
CA SER A 83 2.40 -3.26 2.86
C SER A 83 2.29 -4.78 2.66
N ILE A 84 1.33 -5.44 3.32
CA ILE A 84 1.07 -6.87 3.18
C ILE A 84 0.62 -7.19 1.75
N PHE A 85 -0.41 -6.48 1.25
CA PHE A 85 -0.94 -6.70 -0.09
C PHE A 85 0.08 -6.37 -1.18
N ALA A 86 0.92 -5.35 -0.97
CA ALA A 86 1.99 -5.03 -1.90
C ALA A 86 3.07 -6.11 -1.96
N LYS A 87 3.47 -6.67 -0.81
CA LYS A 87 4.48 -7.73 -0.80
C LYS A 87 3.96 -9.04 -1.40
N ASP A 88 2.70 -9.39 -1.12
CA ASP A 88 2.05 -10.56 -1.71
C ASP A 88 1.97 -10.43 -3.24
N GLN A 89 1.56 -9.26 -3.75
CA GLN A 89 1.47 -9.03 -5.18
C GLN A 89 2.85 -9.01 -5.86
N GLU A 90 3.86 -8.37 -5.26
CA GLU A 90 5.22 -8.38 -5.81
C GLU A 90 5.74 -9.81 -5.94
N PHE A 91 5.58 -10.63 -4.88
CA PHE A 91 6.01 -12.02 -4.89
C PHE A 91 5.31 -12.82 -5.99
N LYS A 92 3.99 -12.66 -6.17
CA LYS A 92 3.21 -13.33 -7.22
C LYS A 92 3.72 -13.00 -8.62
N VAL A 93 3.99 -11.72 -8.91
CA VAL A 93 4.46 -11.28 -10.23
C VAL A 93 5.89 -11.76 -10.48
N THR A 94 6.79 -11.60 -9.52
CA THR A 94 8.18 -12.04 -9.62
C THR A 94 8.27 -13.56 -9.81
N TYR A 95 7.47 -14.33 -9.07
CA TYR A 95 7.42 -15.80 -9.21
C TYR A 95 6.86 -16.24 -10.56
N ALA A 96 5.82 -15.59 -11.07
CA ALA A 96 5.26 -15.88 -12.39
C ALA A 96 6.28 -15.64 -13.51
N ARG A 97 7.08 -14.56 -13.42
CA ARG A 97 8.16 -14.25 -14.37
C ARG A 97 9.28 -15.28 -14.37
N GLY A 98 9.66 -15.81 -13.20
CA GLY A 98 10.72 -16.83 -13.09
C GLY A 98 10.35 -18.21 -13.66
N LYS A 99 9.09 -18.42 -14.05
CA LYS A 99 8.60 -19.65 -14.69
C LYS A 99 8.37 -19.51 -16.21
N GLY A 100 8.49 -18.31 -16.75
CA GLY A 100 8.25 -17.99 -18.16
C GLY A 100 9.49 -18.07 -19.02
#